data_AF-A0A9E0HDG8-F1
#
_entry.id   AF-A0A9E0HDG8-F1
#
_cell.length_a   1.000
_cell.length_b   1.000
_cell.length_c   1.000
_cell.angle_alpha   90.00
_cell.angle_beta   90.00
_cell.angle_gamma   90.00
#
_symmetry.space_group_name_H-M   'P 1'
#
loop_
_entity.id
_entity.type
_entity.pdbx_description
1 polymer ?
#
loop_
_entity_poly.entity_id
_entity_poly.type
_entity_poly.pdbx_seq_one_letter_code
_entity_poly.pdbx_strand_id
1 'polypeptide(L)'
;MNILRSHRMWMVGLVAAALVGCDNPVGRICDLGLEPGLNQAVVGSPSLDCPSRTCLKIPLEAGKTPPDDFRPLSANKGMCTATCESDDDCDKVPESPCVTGFTCGVALTVGPFCCQKFCICKDYVVLPDSGELPQPTACDGANPNNSCCNLPDRVGNYPNCPA
;
A
#
# COMPACT_ATOMS: atom_id res chain seq x y z
N MET A 1 17.72 69.99 -17.01
CA MET A 1 16.38 69.38 -17.16
C MET A 1 16.55 67.88 -17.29
N ASN A 2 16.23 67.13 -16.24
CA ASN A 2 15.80 65.72 -16.21
C ASN A 2 15.72 65.26 -14.75
N ILE A 3 14.79 64.33 -14.48
CA ILE A 3 14.63 63.37 -13.35
C ILE A 3 13.12 63.28 -13.08
N LEU A 4 12.41 62.48 -13.88
CA LEU A 4 11.98 61.09 -13.59
C LEU A 4 10.91 60.97 -12.49
N ARG A 5 9.68 60.66 -12.94
CA ARG A 5 8.52 60.25 -12.15
C ARG A 5 8.80 58.91 -11.47
N SER A 6 8.61 58.84 -10.16
CA SER A 6 8.68 57.62 -9.36
C SER A 6 7.26 57.10 -9.08
N HIS A 7 6.82 56.10 -9.85
CA HIS A 7 5.65 55.29 -9.52
C HIS A 7 6.13 54.05 -8.76
N ARG A 8 5.97 54.04 -7.43
CA ARG A 8 6.16 52.83 -6.62
C ARG A 8 4.90 51.98 -6.70
N MET A 9 4.88 51.08 -7.68
CA MET A 9 3.89 50.01 -7.79
C MET A 9 4.27 48.89 -6.79
N TRP A 10 3.48 48.72 -5.73
CA TRP A 10 3.63 47.63 -4.77
C TRP A 10 3.13 46.33 -5.42
N MET A 11 4.04 45.39 -5.70
CA MET A 11 3.69 44.02 -6.09
C MET A 11 3.39 43.19 -4.84
N VAL A 12 2.13 42.79 -4.68
CA VAL A 12 1.71 41.75 -3.73
C VAL A 12 2.08 40.40 -4.34
N GLY A 13 3.09 39.73 -3.78
CA GLY A 13 3.50 38.39 -4.17
C GLY A 13 2.62 37.33 -3.52
N LEU A 14 1.85 36.59 -4.33
CA LEU A 14 1.08 35.42 -3.93
C LEU A 14 2.00 34.19 -3.97
N VAL A 15 2.36 33.66 -2.80
CA VAL A 15 3.08 32.38 -2.69
C VAL A 15 2.03 31.26 -2.68
N ALA A 16 1.88 30.57 -3.81
CA ALA A 16 1.09 29.33 -3.89
C ALA A 16 1.95 28.17 -3.39
N ALA A 17 1.60 27.61 -2.23
CA ALA A 17 2.16 26.35 -1.74
C ALA A 17 1.53 25.19 -2.54
N ALA A 18 2.29 24.60 -3.47
CA ALA A 18 1.91 23.35 -4.10
C ALA A 18 2.10 22.22 -3.08
N LEU A 19 0.99 21.66 -2.58
CA LEU A 19 1.00 20.39 -1.87
C LEU A 19 1.28 19.29 -2.91
N VAL A 20 2.55 18.93 -3.06
CA VAL A 20 2.93 17.75 -3.82
C VAL A 20 2.59 16.56 -2.93
N GLY A 21 1.40 15.98 -3.12
CA GLY A 21 1.08 14.67 -2.56
C GLY A 21 2.16 13.70 -3.03
N CYS A 22 2.83 13.04 -2.10
CA CYS A 22 3.76 11.97 -2.44
C CYS A 22 2.92 10.76 -2.87
N ASP A 23 2.39 10.78 -4.09
CA ASP A 23 1.71 9.62 -4.64
C ASP A 23 2.73 8.49 -4.73
N ASN A 24 2.44 7.38 -4.04
CA ASN A 24 3.22 6.15 -4.13
C ASN A 24 2.50 5.21 -5.10
N PRO A 25 2.72 5.34 -6.41
CA PRO A 25 1.96 4.60 -7.40
C PRO A 25 2.11 3.08 -7.19
N VAL A 26 0.98 2.36 -7.21
CA VAL A 26 0.92 0.92 -6.96
C VAL A 26 0.61 0.12 -8.23
N GLY A 27 0.94 -1.16 -8.22
CA GLY A 27 0.54 -2.11 -9.26
C GLY A 27 1.59 -2.43 -10.32
N ARG A 28 2.78 -1.82 -10.29
CA ARG A 28 3.91 -2.28 -11.12
C ARG A 28 4.32 -3.70 -10.72
N ILE A 29 4.64 -4.56 -11.68
CA ILE A 29 5.19 -5.88 -11.37
C ILE A 29 6.58 -5.72 -10.75
N CYS A 30 6.84 -6.47 -9.69
CA CYS A 30 8.14 -6.51 -9.00
C CYS A 30 8.60 -7.94 -8.73
N ASP A 31 9.91 -8.11 -8.54
CA ASP A 31 10.52 -9.35 -8.08
C ASP A 31 10.55 -9.41 -6.54
N LEU A 32 10.17 -10.56 -5.97
CA LEU A 32 10.22 -10.78 -4.53
C LEU A 32 11.63 -11.16 -4.04
N GLY A 33 12.55 -11.49 -4.93
CA GLY A 33 13.88 -12.00 -4.61
C GLY A 33 13.88 -13.44 -4.08
N LEU A 34 12.71 -14.09 -4.04
CA LEU A 34 12.49 -15.45 -3.56
C LEU A 34 11.26 -16.07 -4.23
N GLU A 35 11.13 -17.40 -4.13
CA GLU A 35 9.93 -18.13 -4.57
C GLU A 35 9.09 -18.56 -3.35
N PRO A 36 8.04 -17.79 -2.99
CA PRO A 36 7.16 -18.17 -1.89
C PRO A 36 6.24 -19.32 -2.31
N GLY A 37 5.65 -20.00 -1.32
CA GLY A 37 4.64 -21.01 -1.58
C GLY A 37 3.42 -20.42 -2.32
N LEU A 38 2.75 -21.25 -3.14
CA LEU A 38 1.64 -20.80 -4.00
C LEU A 38 0.49 -20.12 -3.24
N ASN A 39 0.26 -20.53 -1.99
CA ASN A 39 -0.85 -20.06 -1.16
C ASN A 39 -0.39 -19.10 -0.05
N GLN A 40 0.74 -18.41 -0.25
CA GLN A 40 1.32 -17.52 0.76
C GLN A 40 1.28 -16.07 0.31
N ALA A 41 0.78 -15.19 1.19
CA ALA A 41 1.00 -13.76 1.08
C ALA A 41 2.40 -13.43 1.58
N VAL A 42 3.15 -12.61 0.83
CA VAL A 42 4.53 -12.24 1.18
C VAL A 42 4.79 -10.79 0.79
N VAL A 43 5.45 -10.05 1.68
CA VAL A 43 6.02 -8.74 1.38
C VAL A 43 7.53 -8.88 1.24
N GLY A 44 8.02 -8.62 0.03
CA GLY A 44 9.44 -8.40 -0.25
C GLY A 44 9.81 -6.96 0.08
N SER A 45 10.71 -6.78 1.06
CA SER A 45 11.26 -5.49 1.42
C SER A 45 12.71 -5.64 1.90
N PRO A 46 13.64 -4.76 1.47
CA PRO A 46 13.43 -3.69 0.50
C PRO A 46 13.34 -4.20 -0.94
N SER A 47 12.33 -3.77 -1.69
CA SER A 47 12.25 -3.97 -3.14
C SER A 47 12.96 -2.83 -3.88
N LEU A 48 13.78 -3.17 -4.88
CA LEU A 48 14.45 -2.19 -5.73
C LEU A 48 13.58 -1.77 -6.93
N ASP A 49 12.56 -2.56 -7.27
CA ASP A 49 11.66 -2.31 -8.40
C ASP A 49 10.57 -1.28 -8.05
N CYS A 50 10.31 -1.09 -6.75
CA CYS A 50 9.18 -0.31 -6.26
C CYS A 50 9.64 1.02 -5.65
N PRO A 51 9.02 2.15 -6.03
CA PRO A 51 9.28 3.46 -5.40
C PRO A 51 9.08 3.42 -3.88
N SER A 52 8.04 2.74 -3.43
CA SER A 52 7.69 2.49 -2.03
C SER A 52 8.59 1.51 -1.30
N ARG A 53 9.52 0.85 -2.00
CA ARG A 53 10.40 -0.22 -1.48
C ARG A 53 9.67 -1.48 -1.01
N THR A 54 8.40 -1.65 -1.34
CA THR A 54 7.60 -2.83 -0.94
C THR A 54 7.00 -3.53 -2.16
N CYS A 55 7.28 -4.83 -2.26
CA CYS A 55 6.71 -5.72 -3.26
C CYS A 55 5.77 -6.71 -2.57
N LEU A 56 4.50 -6.72 -2.94
CA LEU A 56 3.49 -7.57 -2.31
C LEU A 56 3.02 -8.66 -3.25
N LYS A 57 3.07 -9.90 -2.79
CA LYS A 57 2.37 -11.03 -3.37
C LYS A 57 1.17 -11.37 -2.51
N ILE A 58 0.01 -11.50 -3.14
CA ILE A 58 -1.20 -12.07 -2.55
C ILE A 58 -1.57 -13.31 -3.37
N PRO A 59 -1.84 -14.45 -2.73
CA PRO A 59 -2.37 -15.62 -3.44
C PRO A 59 -3.80 -15.34 -3.89
N LEU A 60 -4.24 -15.97 -4.98
CA LEU A 60 -5.65 -15.88 -5.38
C LEU A 60 -6.51 -16.53 -4.30
N GLU A 61 -7.40 -15.74 -3.70
CA GLU A 61 -8.27 -16.18 -2.62
C GLU A 61 -9.25 -17.25 -3.11
N ALA A 62 -9.51 -18.25 -2.26
CA ALA A 62 -10.46 -19.31 -2.58
C ALA A 62 -11.86 -18.72 -2.81
N GLY A 63 -12.49 -19.07 -3.93
CA GLY A 63 -13.79 -18.54 -4.33
C GLY A 63 -13.74 -17.21 -5.08
N LYS A 64 -12.55 -16.63 -5.31
CA LYS A 64 -12.40 -15.49 -6.21
C LYS A 64 -12.57 -15.91 -7.67
N THR A 65 -13.52 -15.27 -8.34
CA THR A 65 -13.59 -15.25 -9.81
C THR A 65 -12.88 -13.98 -10.30
N PRO A 66 -11.65 -14.08 -10.83
CA PRO A 66 -10.96 -12.92 -11.38
C PRO A 66 -11.61 -12.47 -12.70
N PRO A 67 -11.38 -11.22 -13.16
CA PRO A 67 -11.88 -10.74 -14.44
C PRO A 67 -11.27 -11.50 -15.62
N ASP A 68 -11.92 -11.48 -16.80
CA ASP A 68 -11.54 -12.29 -17.96
C ASP A 68 -10.12 -12.04 -18.48
N ASP A 69 -9.61 -10.81 -18.33
CA ASP A 69 -8.28 -10.38 -18.75
C ASP A 69 -7.21 -10.52 -17.64
N PHE A 70 -7.60 -11.03 -16.47
CA PHE A 70 -6.69 -11.30 -15.37
C PHE A 70 -5.61 -12.31 -15.77
N ARG A 71 -4.37 -11.99 -15.40
CA ARG A 71 -3.24 -12.91 -15.56
C ARG A 71 -2.56 -13.11 -14.20
N PRO A 72 -2.55 -14.34 -13.66
CA PRO A 72 -1.84 -14.60 -12.43
C PRO A 72 -0.34 -14.36 -12.64
N LEU A 73 0.29 -13.73 -11.66
CA LEU A 73 1.73 -13.54 -11.64
C LEU A 73 2.44 -14.86 -11.31
N SER A 74 3.66 -15.04 -11.81
CA SER A 74 4.51 -16.19 -11.45
C SER A 74 4.82 -16.20 -9.94
N ALA A 75 5.27 -17.34 -9.42
CA ALA A 75 5.48 -17.54 -7.98
C ALA A 75 6.38 -16.46 -7.37
N ASN A 76 7.50 -16.13 -8.02
CA ASN A 76 8.48 -15.11 -7.61
C ASN A 76 8.09 -13.65 -7.87
N LYS A 77 6.91 -13.39 -8.43
CA LYS A 77 6.47 -12.04 -8.77
C LYS A 77 5.35 -11.56 -7.84
N GLY A 78 5.40 -10.27 -7.55
CA GLY A 78 4.37 -9.53 -6.85
C GLY A 78 4.04 -8.23 -7.58
N MET A 79 3.30 -7.36 -6.89
CA MET A 79 3.04 -5.99 -7.33
C MET A 79 3.60 -5.00 -6.32
N CYS A 80 4.19 -3.92 -6.80
CA CYS A 80 4.55 -2.78 -5.98
C CYS A 80 3.31 -2.28 -5.27
N THR A 81 3.42 -2.14 -3.96
CA THR A 81 2.33 -1.69 -3.10
C THR A 81 2.80 -0.50 -2.27
N ALA A 82 1.92 0.12 -1.52
CA ALA A 82 2.24 1.15 -0.55
C ALA A 82 1.40 0.95 0.70
N THR A 83 1.82 1.53 1.82
CA THR A 83 0.95 1.67 2.98
C THR A 83 -0.22 2.59 2.65
N CYS A 84 -1.38 2.28 3.18
CA CYS A 84 -2.60 3.03 2.94
C CYS A 84 -3.43 3.12 4.23
N GLU A 85 -4.31 4.12 4.30
CA GLU A 85 -5.34 4.23 5.32
C GLU A 85 -6.72 3.87 4.73
N SER A 86 -6.93 4.20 3.45
CA SER A 86 -8.16 4.07 2.68
C SER A 86 -7.90 3.61 1.23
N ASP A 87 -8.96 3.19 0.52
CA ASP A 87 -8.89 2.80 -0.90
C ASP A 87 -8.38 3.94 -1.81
N ASP A 88 -8.62 5.20 -1.44
CA ASP A 88 -8.22 6.39 -2.21
C ASP A 88 -6.69 6.61 -2.21
N ASP A 89 -5.96 5.98 -1.28
CA ASP A 89 -4.49 6.04 -1.25
C ASP A 89 -3.84 5.12 -2.30
N CYS A 90 -4.63 4.29 -2.98
CA CYS A 90 -4.17 3.18 -3.79
C CYS A 90 -4.23 3.45 -5.30
N ASP A 91 -3.56 4.52 -5.72
CA ASP A 91 -3.50 4.94 -7.12
C ASP A 91 -2.77 3.94 -8.00
N LYS A 92 -3.54 3.32 -8.90
CA LYS A 92 -3.06 2.31 -9.84
C LYS A 92 -2.28 2.95 -10.98
N VAL A 93 -1.09 2.41 -11.28
CA VAL A 93 -0.38 2.75 -12.53
C VAL A 93 -1.08 2.18 -13.77
N PRO A 94 -1.05 2.88 -14.92
CA PRO A 94 -1.67 2.39 -16.15
C PRO A 94 -1.19 1.01 -16.62
N GLU A 95 0.07 0.68 -16.39
CA GLU A 95 0.69 -0.60 -16.76
C GLU A 95 0.38 -1.77 -15.81
N SER A 96 -0.40 -1.53 -14.75
CA SER A 96 -0.69 -2.55 -13.74
C SER A 96 -1.52 -3.69 -14.35
N PRO A 97 -1.16 -4.96 -14.09
CA PRO A 97 -1.96 -6.10 -14.50
C PRO A 97 -3.23 -6.27 -13.63
N CYS A 98 -3.40 -5.46 -12.59
CA CYS A 98 -4.61 -5.44 -11.77
C CYS A 98 -5.71 -4.64 -12.47
N VAL A 99 -6.76 -5.32 -12.92
CA VAL A 99 -7.83 -4.79 -13.75
C VAL A 99 -8.78 -3.96 -12.90
N THR A 100 -9.33 -4.54 -11.82
CA THR A 100 -10.38 -3.90 -11.01
C THR A 100 -9.88 -2.88 -9.99
N GLY A 101 -8.57 -2.61 -9.97
CA GLY A 101 -7.95 -1.64 -9.08
C GLY A 101 -7.51 -2.23 -7.74
N PHE A 102 -7.18 -1.36 -6.79
CA PHE A 102 -6.63 -1.76 -5.50
C PHE A 102 -7.58 -1.40 -4.37
N THR A 103 -7.54 -2.18 -3.29
CA THR A 103 -8.22 -1.89 -2.01
C THR A 103 -7.18 -1.77 -0.91
N CYS A 104 -7.45 -0.95 0.08
CA CYS A 104 -6.63 -0.85 1.27
C CYS A 104 -7.03 -1.90 2.30
N GLY A 105 -6.09 -2.78 2.66
CA GLY A 105 -6.38 -3.82 3.65
C GLY A 105 -5.13 -4.47 4.23
N VAL A 106 -5.33 -5.33 5.23
CA VAL A 106 -4.24 -6.07 5.87
C VAL A 106 -3.88 -7.29 5.04
N ALA A 107 -2.66 -7.31 4.51
CA ALA A 107 -2.13 -8.43 3.73
C ALA A 107 -1.54 -9.56 4.59
N LEU A 108 -1.00 -9.22 5.76
CA LEU A 108 -0.19 -10.12 6.59
C LEU A 108 -0.64 -10.06 8.05
N THR A 109 -0.80 -11.22 8.66
CA THR A 109 -1.12 -11.40 10.09
C THR A 109 0.07 -11.93 10.90
N VAL A 110 1.25 -12.01 10.29
CA VAL A 110 2.50 -12.43 10.91
C VAL A 110 3.69 -11.67 10.34
N GLY A 111 4.79 -11.61 11.09
CA GLY A 111 6.05 -11.02 10.64
C GLY A 111 6.15 -9.50 10.84
N PRO A 112 7.21 -8.87 10.30
CA PRO A 112 7.54 -7.46 10.57
C PRO A 112 6.60 -6.45 9.91
N PHE A 113 5.75 -6.90 8.99
CA PHE A 113 4.69 -6.09 8.36
C PHE A 113 3.30 -6.51 8.85
N CYS A 114 3.22 -7.26 9.94
CA CYS A 114 1.95 -7.74 10.45
C CYS A 114 0.99 -6.59 10.77
N CYS A 115 -0.29 -6.75 10.38
CA CYS A 115 -1.38 -5.81 10.63
C CYS A 115 -1.19 -4.42 10.01
N GLN A 116 -0.14 -4.25 9.21
CA GLN A 116 0.03 -3.07 8.39
C GLN A 116 -0.92 -3.19 7.18
N LYS A 117 -1.61 -2.08 6.89
CA LYS A 117 -2.44 -1.97 5.71
C LYS A 117 -1.58 -1.69 4.48
N PHE A 118 -1.93 -2.34 3.38
CA PHE A 118 -1.32 -2.18 2.07
C PHE A 118 -2.38 -2.10 0.98
N CYS A 119 -2.01 -1.52 -0.15
CA CYS A 119 -2.81 -1.59 -1.37
C CYS A 119 -2.74 -3.00 -1.98
N ILE A 120 -3.88 -3.70 -1.96
CA ILE A 120 -4.06 -5.08 -2.42
C ILE A 120 -4.85 -5.08 -3.72
N CYS A 121 -4.38 -5.82 -4.72
CA CYS A 121 -5.10 -5.94 -5.99
C CYS A 121 -6.46 -6.64 -5.78
N LYS A 122 -7.54 -5.97 -6.13
CA LYS A 122 -8.92 -6.45 -5.97
C LYS A 122 -9.20 -7.73 -6.78
N ASP A 123 -8.40 -8.02 -7.81
CA ASP A 123 -8.56 -9.25 -8.61
C ASP A 123 -8.10 -10.51 -7.87
N TYR A 124 -7.30 -10.40 -6.82
CA TYR A 124 -6.80 -11.54 -6.05
C TYR A 124 -7.67 -11.88 -4.83
N VAL A 125 -8.54 -10.98 -4.39
CA VAL A 125 -9.28 -11.10 -3.12
C VAL A 125 -10.78 -11.04 -3.31
N VAL A 126 -11.52 -11.71 -2.44
CA VAL A 126 -12.97 -11.62 -2.38
C VAL A 126 -13.34 -10.40 -1.54
N LEU A 127 -13.92 -9.39 -2.19
CA LEU A 127 -14.45 -8.23 -1.49
C LEU A 127 -15.89 -8.50 -1.03
N PRO A 128 -16.25 -8.16 0.21
CA PRO A 128 -17.64 -8.14 0.65
C PRO A 128 -18.41 -6.99 -0.02
N ASP A 129 -19.73 -6.96 0.18
CA ASP A 129 -20.62 -5.92 -0.39
C ASP A 129 -20.26 -4.50 0.05
N SER A 130 -19.57 -4.33 1.17
CA SER A 130 -19.04 -3.03 1.62
C SER A 130 -17.92 -2.49 0.72
N GLY A 131 -17.29 -3.35 -0.10
CA GLY A 131 -16.15 -2.99 -0.95
C GLY A 131 -14.79 -2.98 -0.26
N GLU A 132 -14.76 -3.15 1.06
CA GLU A 132 -13.55 -3.09 1.89
C GLU A 132 -13.21 -4.46 2.48
N LEU A 133 -11.91 -4.77 2.57
CA LEU A 133 -11.47 -6.00 3.23
C LEU A 133 -11.70 -5.90 4.75
N PRO A 134 -12.35 -6.90 5.37
CA PRO A 134 -12.52 -6.92 6.82
C PRO A 134 -11.15 -7.04 7.50
N GLN A 135 -10.98 -6.33 8.61
CA GLN A 135 -9.77 -6.49 9.42
C GLN A 135 -9.69 -7.93 9.95
N PRO A 136 -8.56 -8.64 9.77
CA PRO A 136 -8.40 -9.96 10.36
C PRO A 136 -8.51 -9.92 11.88
N THR A 137 -9.15 -10.91 12.50
CA THR A 137 -9.25 -11.02 13.97
C THR A 137 -7.86 -11.09 14.64
N ALA A 138 -6.87 -11.61 13.92
CA ALA A 138 -5.47 -11.62 14.38
C ALA A 138 -4.86 -10.22 14.48
N CYS A 139 -5.51 -9.19 13.91
CA CYS A 139 -5.10 -7.80 13.93
C CYS A 139 -5.97 -6.90 14.80
N ASP A 140 -6.99 -7.46 15.44
CA ASP A 140 -7.71 -6.76 16.49
C ASP A 140 -6.76 -6.44 17.66
N GLY A 141 -6.65 -5.16 18.01
CA GLY A 141 -5.80 -4.70 19.11
C GLY A 141 -6.31 -5.17 20.47
N ALA A 142 -7.62 -5.39 20.60
CA ALA A 142 -8.26 -5.92 21.80
C ALA A 142 -8.05 -7.45 21.95
N ASN A 143 -7.60 -8.14 20.90
CA ASN A 143 -7.32 -9.58 20.97
C ASN A 143 -6.03 -9.84 21.77
N PRO A 144 -6.11 -10.50 22.95
CA PRO A 144 -4.93 -10.75 23.77
C PRO A 144 -3.97 -11.78 23.16
N ASN A 145 -4.39 -12.53 22.14
CA ASN A 145 -3.56 -13.52 21.44
C ASN A 145 -2.87 -12.96 20.20
N ASN A 146 -3.16 -11.71 19.82
CA ASN A 146 -2.43 -11.03 18.76
C ASN A 146 -0.96 -10.91 19.19
N SER A 147 -0.02 -11.15 18.27
CA SER A 147 1.43 -11.09 18.55
C SER A 147 2.14 -10.04 17.69
N CYS A 148 1.39 -9.16 17.05
CA CYS A 148 1.91 -8.24 16.06
C CYS A 148 2.37 -6.93 16.69
N CYS A 149 3.64 -6.61 16.48
CA CYS A 149 4.29 -5.49 17.14
C CYS A 149 4.02 -4.14 16.51
N ASN A 150 3.50 -4.10 15.28
CA ASN A 150 3.19 -2.85 14.58
C ASN A 150 1.90 -2.17 15.06
N LEU A 151 1.22 -2.73 16.05
CA LEU A 151 0.06 -2.08 16.64
C LEU A 151 0.49 -0.93 17.56
N PRO A 152 -0.18 0.23 17.51
CA PRO A 152 0.24 1.44 18.22
C PRO A 152 0.52 1.23 19.71
N ASP A 153 -0.30 0.43 20.39
CA ASP A 153 -0.19 0.21 21.84
C ASP A 153 0.84 -0.87 22.23
N ARG A 154 1.58 -1.45 21.26
CA ARG A 154 2.41 -2.64 21.50
C ARG A 154 3.92 -2.42 21.34
N VAL A 155 4.34 -1.43 20.55
CA VAL A 155 5.76 -1.09 20.40
C VAL A 155 6.34 -0.73 21.78
N GLY A 156 7.36 -1.48 22.23
CA GLY A 156 7.99 -1.33 23.54
C GLY A 156 7.16 -1.72 24.77
N ASN A 157 5.88 -2.10 24.61
CA ASN A 157 4.94 -2.34 25.72
C ASN A 157 4.37 -3.77 25.76
N TYR A 158 4.67 -4.60 24.77
CA TYR A 158 4.15 -5.97 24.66
C TYR A 158 5.27 -7.02 24.63
N PRO A 159 5.11 -8.21 25.25
CA PRO A 159 6.14 -9.24 25.25
C PRO A 159 6.63 -9.55 23.83
N ASN A 160 7.95 -9.44 23.62
CA ASN A 160 8.65 -9.67 22.34
C ASN A 160 8.51 -8.56 21.28
N CYS A 161 7.96 -7.40 21.61
CA CYS A 161 7.97 -6.25 20.72
C CYS A 161 9.13 -5.32 21.06
N PRO A 162 10.16 -5.22 20.19
CA PRO A 162 11.28 -4.32 20.42
C PRO A 162 10.79 -2.86 20.48
N ALA A 163 11.48 -2.06 21.28
CA ALA A 163 11.30 -0.61 21.37
C ALA A 163 12.07 0.10 20.25
#